data_AF-A0A1Y1YCN2-F1
#
_entry.id   AF-A0A1Y1YCN2-F1
#
_cell.length_a   1.000
_cell.length_b   1.000
_cell.length_c   1.000
_cell.angle_alpha   90.00
_cell.angle_beta   90.00
_cell.angle_gamma   90.00
#
_symmetry.space_group_name_H-M   'P 1'
#
loop_
_entity.id
_entity.type
_entity.pdbx_description
1 polymer ?
#
loop_
_entity_poly.entity_id
_entity_poly.type
_entity_poly.pdbx_seq_one_letter_code
_entity_poly.pdbx_strand_id
1 'polypeptide(L)' 'MFLGQPNYVSKKHICHLCNKRFPRPSSLRVHLNTHTGEKPYICEYPNCKRSFSVLSNLRRHTKTHTP' A
#
# COMPACT_ATOMS: atom_id res chain seq x y z
N MET A 1 16.23 -16.57 -33.43
CA MET A 1 17.21 -15.54 -32.99
C MET A 1 16.85 -15.20 -31.55
N PHE A 2 17.63 -15.69 -30.58
CA PHE A 2 17.43 -15.39 -29.15
C PHE A 2 18.30 -14.22 -28.71
N LEU A 3 17.82 -13.57 -27.63
CA LEU A 3 18.50 -12.70 -26.66
C LEU A 3 18.43 -11.18 -26.90
N GLY A 4 17.62 -10.54 -26.05
CA GLY A 4 17.74 -9.13 -25.73
C GLY A 4 16.42 -8.50 -25.29
N GLN A 5 16.00 -8.70 -24.04
CA GLN A 5 15.18 -7.71 -23.33
C GLN A 5 16.12 -6.78 -22.53
N PRO A 6 16.59 -5.64 -23.06
CA PRO A 6 17.20 -4.64 -22.21
C PRO A 6 16.50 -3.30 -22.42
N ASN A 7 15.37 -3.13 -21.77
CA ASN A 7 15.03 -1.82 -21.27
C ASN A 7 14.57 -2.01 -19.84
N TYR A 8 15.55 -1.90 -18.93
CA TYR A 8 15.31 -1.48 -17.56
C TYR A 8 14.63 -0.10 -17.64
N VAL A 9 13.34 -0.08 -17.94
CA VAL A 9 12.52 1.13 -17.89
C VAL A 9 12.66 1.62 -16.48
N SER A 10 13.30 2.78 -16.32
CA SER A 10 13.54 3.40 -15.03
C SER A 10 12.27 3.34 -14.20
N LYS A 11 12.36 2.45 -13.20
CA LYS A 11 11.40 2.05 -12.18
C LYS A 11 10.93 3.26 -11.37
N LYS A 12 10.18 4.16 -12.00
CA LYS A 12 9.64 5.37 -11.39
C LYS A 12 8.37 4.99 -10.65
N HIS A 13 8.50 4.56 -9.40
CA HIS A 13 7.36 4.48 -8.48
C HIS A 13 7.02 5.90 -7.99
N ILE A 14 6.51 6.73 -8.90
CA ILE A 14 6.18 8.12 -8.62
C ILE A 14 4.66 8.26 -8.52
N CYS A 15 4.19 9.02 -7.55
CA CYS A 15 2.79 9.39 -7.45
C CYS A 15 2.47 10.48 -8.49
N HIS A 16 1.51 10.24 -9.35
CA HIS A 16 1.11 11.21 -10.38
C HIS A 16 0.31 12.41 -9.82
N LEU A 17 -0.18 12.32 -8.57
CA LEU A 17 -0.97 13.38 -7.92
C LEU A 17 -0.10 14.40 -7.18
N CYS A 18 1.06 13.99 -6.68
CA CYS A 18 1.94 14.87 -5.88
C CYS A 18 3.43 14.73 -6.23
N ASN A 19 3.76 14.01 -7.30
CA ASN A 19 5.12 13.74 -7.81
C ASN A 19 6.08 13.10 -6.79
N LYS A 20 5.57 12.55 -5.69
CA LYS A 20 6.37 11.90 -4.66
C LYS A 20 6.93 10.57 -5.15
N ARG A 21 8.23 10.34 -4.97
CA ARG A 21 8.93 9.12 -5.37
C ARG A 21 8.97 8.10 -4.23
N PHE A 22 8.78 6.83 -4.59
CA PHE A 22 8.81 5.70 -3.67
C PHE A 22 9.87 4.68 -4.10
N PRO A 23 10.44 3.93 -3.14
CA PRO A 23 11.44 2.91 -3.45
C PRO A 23 10.82 1.60 -3.97
N ARG A 24 9.52 1.38 -3.75
CA ARG A 24 8.79 0.15 -4.09
C ARG A 24 7.40 0.46 -4.66
N PRO A 25 6.85 -0.37 -5.55
CA PRO A 25 5.52 -0.15 -6.12
C PRO A 25 4.42 -0.34 -5.07
N SER A 26 4.63 -1.23 -4.10
CA SER A 26 3.72 -1.43 -2.96
C SER A 26 3.61 -0.17 -2.10
N SER A 27 4.72 0.53 -1.87
CA SER A 27 4.74 1.80 -1.14
C SER A 27 3.98 2.90 -1.89
N LEU A 28 4.13 2.97 -3.22
CA LEU A 28 3.35 3.89 -4.06
C LEU A 28 1.85 3.57 -3.97
N ARG A 29 1.47 2.30 -4.11
CA ARG A 29 0.05 1.87 -4.04
C ARG A 29 -0.59 2.25 -2.70
N VAL A 30 0.09 1.94 -1.59
CA VAL A 30 -0.38 2.31 -0.25
C VAL A 30 -0.48 3.84 -0.11
N HIS A 31 0.43 4.58 -0.72
CA HIS A 31 0.36 6.04 -0.73
C HIS A 31 -0.83 6.56 -1.55
N LEU A 32 -1.21 5.92 -2.66
CA LEU A 32 -2.39 6.34 -3.43
C LEU A 32 -3.68 6.28 -2.59
N ASN A 33 -3.77 5.32 -1.66
CA ASN A 33 -4.87 5.23 -0.70
C ASN A 33 -5.00 6.50 0.18
N THR A 34 -3.94 7.30 0.36
CA THR A 34 -4.01 8.56 1.11
C THR A 34 -4.65 9.68 0.30
N HIS A 35 -4.64 9.58 -1.03
CA HIS A 35 -5.32 10.53 -1.91
C HIS A 35 -6.79 10.15 -2.10
N THR A 36 -7.08 8.86 -2.28
CA THR A 36 -8.46 8.38 -2.48
C THR A 36 -9.23 8.25 -1.17
N GLY A 37 -8.54 8.19 -0.02
CA GLY A 37 -9.14 7.91 1.27
C GLY A 37 -9.52 6.44 1.46
N GLU A 38 -9.16 5.57 0.50
CA GLU A 38 -9.49 4.15 0.55
C GLU A 38 -8.79 3.45 1.72
N LYS A 39 -9.57 2.62 2.42
CA LYS A 39 -9.09 1.82 3.55
C LYS A 39 -9.52 0.37 3.34
N PRO A 40 -8.86 -0.36 2.43
CA PRO A 40 -9.27 -1.71 2.05
C PRO A 40 -9.09 -2.74 3.17
N TYR A 41 -8.32 -2.42 4.21
CA TYR A 41 -8.04 -3.34 5.31
C TYR A 41 -8.97 -3.05 6.49
N ILE A 42 -10.05 -3.81 6.60
CA ILE A 42 -11.06 -3.65 7.64
C ILE A 42 -10.77 -4.60 8.80
N CYS A 43 -10.96 -4.16 10.04
CA CYS A 43 -10.90 -5.02 11.20
C CYS A 43 -12.16 -5.88 11.29
N GLU A 44 -11.98 -7.20 11.38
CA GLU A 44 -13.06 -8.18 11.46
C GLU A 44 -13.48 -8.49 12.90
N TYR A 45 -12.88 -7.84 13.90
CA TYR A 45 -13.19 -8.09 15.30
C TYR A 45 -14.61 -7.60 15.64
N PRO A 46 -15.42 -8.37 16.39
CA PRO A 46 -16.76 -7.96 16.78
C PRO A 46 -16.78 -6.58 17.45
N ASN A 47 -17.72 -5.73 17.05
CA ASN A 47 -17.84 -4.33 17.50
C ASN A 47 -16.67 -3.40 17.12
N CYS A 48 -15.68 -3.86 16.34
CA CYS A 48 -14.64 -3.00 15.80
C CYS A 48 -14.90 -2.66 14.32
N LYS A 49 -15.16 -1.39 14.02
CA LYS A 49 -15.37 -0.90 12.63
C LYS A 49 -14.17 -0.13 12.07
N ARG A 50 -12.97 -0.35 12.63
CA ARG A 50 -11.77 0.36 12.18
C ARG A 50 -11.28 -0.18 10.84
N SER A 51 -10.90 0.72 9.94
CA SER A 51 -10.29 0.40 8.65
C SER A 51 -8.95 1.12 8.49
N PHE A 52 -8.06 0.52 7.70
CA PHE A 52 -6.68 0.96 7.51
C PHE A 52 -6.31 0.98 6.03
N SER A 53 -5.44 1.90 5.64
CA SER A 53 -4.85 1.98 4.31
C SER A 53 -3.68 1.01 4.10
N VAL A 54 -3.16 0.40 5.18
CA VAL A 54 -1.99 -0.48 5.18
C VAL A 54 -2.25 -1.75 6.00
N LEU A 55 -1.92 -2.92 5.44
CA LEU A 55 -2.08 -4.21 6.11
C LEU A 55 -1.27 -4.32 7.41
N SER A 56 -0.05 -3.79 7.47
CA SER A 56 0.77 -3.82 8.69
C SER A 56 0.14 -3.06 9.85
N ASN A 57 -0.59 -1.96 9.55
CA ASN A 57 -1.32 -1.21 10.55
C ASN A 57 -2.52 -2.00 11.08
N LEU A 58 -3.28 -2.67 10.20
CA LEU A 58 -4.34 -3.59 10.61
C LEU A 58 -3.77 -4.70 11.51
N ARG A 59 -2.70 -5.37 11.11
CA ARG A 59 -2.07 -6.45 11.90
C ARG A 59 -1.58 -6.00 13.27
N ARG A 60 -1.07 -4.77 13.39
CA ARG A 60 -0.71 -4.20 14.68
C ARG A 60 -1.96 -3.90 15.51
N HIS A 61 -3.00 -3.36 14.89
CA HIS A 61 -4.26 -3.09 15.55
C HIS A 61 -4.95 -4.35 16.04
N THR A 62 -4.95 -5.46 15.29
CA THR A 62 -5.61 -6.70 15.74
C THR A 62 -5.03 -7.22 17.05
N LYS A 63 -3.74 -6.97 17.33
CA LYS A 63 -3.11 -7.30 18.61
C LYS A 63 -3.69 -6.54 19.81
N THR A 64 -4.41 -5.43 19.59
CA THR A 64 -5.09 -4.71 20.68
C THR A 64 -6.39 -5.40 21.10
N HIS A 65 -6.87 -6.37 20.33
CA HIS A 65 -8.10 -7.12 20.61
C HIS A 65 -7.83 -8.50 21.20
N THR A 66 -6.59 -8.96 21.14
CA THR A 66 -6.16 -10.21 21.76
C THR A 66 -5.49 -9.86 23.09
N PRO A 67 -6.03 -10.29 24.24
CA PRO A 67 -5.37 -10.18 25.53
C PRO A 67 -3.99 -10.87 25.54
#